data_AF-T1EIM5-F1
#
_entry.id   AF-T1EIM5-F1
#
_cell.length_a   1.000
_cell.length_b   1.000
_cell.length_c   1.000
_cell.angle_alpha   90.00
_cell.angle_beta   90.00
_cell.angle_gamma   90.00
#
_symmetry.space_group_name_H-M   'P 1'
#
loop_
_entity.id
_entity.type
_entity.pdbx_description
1 polymer ?
#
loop_
_entity_poly.entity_id
_entity_poly.type
_entity_poly.pdbx_seq_one_letter_code
_entity_poly.pdbx_strand_id
1 'polypeptide(L)'
;CGNGLLEAGEECDCGELPNNICSPVCCNVETCKLKNGSMCATGGCCHLRACKIKSNGSLCRSPQNECDLQDLCDGQRAACLDAFKKNGHMC
;
A
#
# COMPACT_ATOMS: atom_id res chain seq x y z
N CYS A 1 10.65 -5.78 -13.90
CA CYS A 1 9.72 -6.86 -13.52
C CYS A 1 10.46 -7.98 -12.82
N GLY A 2 10.10 -8.24 -11.57
CA GLY A 2 10.71 -9.21 -10.68
C GLY A 2 11.72 -8.62 -9.69
N ASN A 3 11.95 -7.30 -9.68
CA ASN A 3 12.91 -6.64 -8.79
C ASN A 3 12.25 -6.00 -7.56
N GLY A 4 10.92 -6.08 -7.44
CA GLY A 4 10.15 -5.49 -6.35
C GLY A 4 10.01 -3.97 -6.41
N LEU A 5 10.39 -3.34 -7.52
CA LEU A 5 10.21 -1.91 -7.76
C LEU A 5 9.15 -1.70 -8.84
N LEU A 6 8.25 -0.75 -8.63
CA LEU A 6 7.24 -0.43 -9.64
C LEU A 6 7.84 0.48 -10.71
N GLU A 7 8.07 -0.06 -11.90
CA GLU A 7 8.67 0.66 -13.02
C GLU A 7 7.65 1.06 -14.09
N ALA A 8 8.05 1.94 -15.03
CA ALA A 8 7.17 2.37 -16.11
C ALA A 8 6.75 1.17 -16.97
N GLY A 9 5.43 0.97 -17.11
CA GLY A 9 4.84 -0.17 -17.83
C GLY A 9 4.32 -1.28 -16.91
N GLU A 10 4.63 -1.25 -15.63
CA GLU A 10 4.18 -2.22 -14.63
C GLU A 10 3.01 -1.69 -13.82
N GLU A 11 2.21 -2.60 -13.24
CA GLU A 11 1.10 -2.28 -12.34
C GLU A 11 1.34 -2.81 -10.92
N CYS A 12 2.23 -3.78 -10.80
CA CYS A 12 2.73 -4.32 -9.55
C CYS A 12 4.06 -5.03 -9.82
N ASP A 13 4.97 -5.03 -8.87
CA ASP A 13 6.14 -5.90 -8.90
C ASP A 13 6.35 -6.46 -7.50
N CYS A 14 6.14 -7.77 -7.35
CA CYS A 14 6.36 -8.43 -6.07
C CYS A 14 7.76 -9.03 -5.94
N GLY A 15 8.49 -9.29 -7.03
CA GLY A 15 9.79 -10.00 -6.99
C GLY A 15 9.87 -11.10 -5.91
N GLU A 16 10.87 -10.98 -5.05
CA GLU A 16 11.05 -11.81 -3.83
C GLU A 16 10.53 -11.14 -2.54
N LEU A 17 9.70 -10.10 -2.66
CA LEU A 17 9.17 -9.40 -1.50
C LEU A 17 8.29 -10.34 -0.65
N PRO A 18 8.34 -10.19 0.70
CA PRO A 18 7.46 -10.91 1.60
C PRO A 18 5.96 -10.75 1.26
N ASN A 19 5.20 -11.82 1.44
CA ASN A 19 3.76 -11.87 1.13
C ASN A 19 2.88 -10.88 1.94
N ASN A 20 3.41 -10.33 3.04
CA ASN A 20 2.76 -9.28 3.83
C ASN A 20 3.06 -7.86 3.34
N ILE A 21 3.94 -7.72 2.34
CA ILE A 21 4.30 -6.46 1.69
C ILE A 21 3.69 -6.43 0.29
N CYS A 22 3.86 -7.50 -0.48
CA CYS A 22 3.28 -7.65 -1.82
C CYS A 22 2.54 -8.97 -1.95
N SER A 23 1.41 -8.96 -2.65
CA SER A 23 0.56 -10.14 -2.80
C SER A 23 0.74 -10.81 -4.17
N PRO A 24 1.35 -12.01 -4.26
CA PRO A 24 1.40 -12.80 -5.49
C PRO A 24 0.01 -13.38 -5.85
N VAL A 25 -0.97 -13.28 -4.95
CA VAL A 25 -2.38 -13.57 -5.29
C VAL A 25 -2.92 -12.47 -6.20
N CYS A 26 -2.56 -11.21 -5.94
CA CYS A 26 -3.06 -10.04 -6.67
C CYS A 26 -2.19 -9.65 -7.86
N CYS A 27 -0.89 -9.92 -7.82
CA CYS A 27 0.06 -9.62 -8.88
C CYS A 27 0.43 -10.86 -9.69
N ASN A 28 0.49 -10.74 -11.01
CA ASN A 28 1.16 -11.72 -11.85
C ASN A 28 2.67 -11.41 -11.85
N VAL A 29 3.46 -12.27 -11.23
CA VAL A 29 4.90 -12.09 -11.05
C VAL A 29 5.72 -12.24 -12.33
N GLU A 30 5.17 -12.87 -13.37
CA GLU A 30 5.85 -13.03 -14.67
C GLU A 30 5.69 -11.79 -15.54
N THR A 31 4.56 -11.09 -15.42
CA THR A 31 4.21 -9.96 -16.30
C THR A 31 4.20 -8.61 -15.59
N CYS A 32 4.30 -8.59 -14.25
CA CYS A 32 4.19 -7.40 -13.41
C CYS A 32 2.89 -6.61 -13.65
N LYS A 33 1.82 -7.36 -13.91
CA LYS A 33 0.46 -6.87 -14.11
C LYS A 33 -0.45 -7.33 -12.98
N LEU A 34 -1.43 -6.50 -12.64
CA LEU A 34 -2.46 -6.91 -11.71
C LEU A 34 -3.28 -8.03 -12.33
N LYS A 35 -3.58 -9.07 -11.53
CA LYS A 35 -4.51 -10.11 -11.97
C LYS A 35 -5.91 -9.52 -12.14
N ASN A 36 -6.71 -10.13 -13.01
CA ASN A 36 -8.04 -9.62 -13.33
C ASN A 36 -8.90 -9.39 -12.07
N GLY A 37 -9.49 -8.20 -11.95
CA GLY A 37 -10.30 -7.79 -10.80
C GLY A 37 -9.52 -7.25 -9.60
N SER A 38 -8.19 -7.35 -9.59
CA SER A 38 -7.32 -6.73 -8.57
C SER A 38 -7.23 -5.22 -8.77
N MET A 39 -7.33 -4.46 -7.69
CA MET A 39 -7.14 -3.00 -7.66
C MET A 39 -5.77 -2.60 -7.11
N CYS A 40 -5.11 -3.51 -6.39
CA CYS A 40 -3.81 -3.29 -5.78
C CYS A 40 -3.16 -4.65 -5.46
N ALA A 41 -1.83 -4.64 -5.31
CA ALA A 41 -1.07 -5.79 -4.83
C ALA A 41 -0.04 -5.43 -3.74
N THR A 42 0.20 -4.15 -3.48
CA THR A 42 1.13 -3.62 -2.47
C THR A 42 0.54 -2.37 -1.81
N GLY A 43 1.14 -1.92 -0.71
CA GLY A 43 0.78 -0.69 -0.01
C GLY A 43 -0.08 -0.90 1.24
N GLY A 44 0.09 -0.02 2.24
CA GLY A 44 -0.58 -0.13 3.55
C GLY A 44 -2.12 -0.05 3.48
N CYS A 45 -2.66 0.52 2.41
CA CYS A 45 -4.09 0.58 2.14
C CYS A 45 -4.60 -0.48 1.15
N CYS A 46 -3.77 -1.47 0.81
CA CYS A 46 -4.21 -2.64 0.06
C CYS A 46 -4.63 -3.77 1.00
N HIS A 47 -5.80 -4.36 0.77
CA HIS A 47 -6.18 -5.62 1.38
C HIS A 47 -5.54 -6.77 0.59
N LEU A 48 -4.30 -7.13 0.94
CA LEU A 48 -3.43 -8.03 0.17
C LEU A 48 -4.03 -9.40 -0.18
N ARG A 49 -5.05 -9.89 0.54
CA ARG A 49 -5.76 -11.13 0.17
C ARG A 49 -6.95 -10.93 -0.76
N ALA A 50 -7.62 -9.78 -0.66
CA ALA A 50 -8.83 -9.47 -1.43
C ALA A 50 -8.50 -8.68 -2.70
N CYS A 51 -7.27 -8.15 -2.80
CA CYS A 51 -6.80 -7.34 -3.90
C CYS A 51 -7.67 -6.08 -4.10
N LYS A 52 -8.19 -5.52 -3.01
CA LYS A 52 -9.04 -4.32 -2.98
C LYS A 52 -8.41 -3.24 -2.12
N ILE A 53 -8.73 -2.00 -2.44
CA ILE A 53 -8.40 -0.85 -1.58
C ILE A 53 -9.21 -0.96 -0.29
N LYS A 54 -8.56 -0.75 0.86
CA LYS A 54 -9.23 -0.70 2.17
C LYS A 54 -10.19 0.48 2.21
N SER A 55 -11.27 0.39 2.98
CA SER A 55 -12.28 1.46 3.09
C SER A 55 -11.70 2.75 3.69
N ASN A 56 -12.32 3.88 3.34
CA ASN A 56 -11.98 5.17 3.93
C ASN A 56 -12.03 5.11 5.47
N GLY A 57 -11.03 5.71 6.13
CA GLY A 57 -10.89 5.70 7.59
C GLY A 57 -10.23 4.44 8.16
N SER A 58 -9.87 3.45 7.32
CA SER A 58 -9.09 2.29 7.79
C SER A 58 -7.69 2.73 8.22
N LEU A 59 -7.26 2.34 9.42
CA LEU A 59 -5.90 2.59 9.88
C LEU A 59 -4.88 1.85 9.02
N CYS A 60 -3.89 2.57 8.49
CA CYS A 60 -2.79 1.97 7.73
C CYS A 60 -1.43 2.12 8.41
N ARG A 61 -1.23 3.15 9.24
CA ARG A 61 -0.05 3.31 10.10
C ARG A 61 -0.44 3.90 11.45
N SER A 62 0.09 3.33 12.52
CA SER A 62 -0.07 3.87 13.87
C SER A 62 0.91 5.02 14.11
N PRO A 63 0.52 6.04 14.90
CA PRO A 63 1.43 7.09 15.33
C PRO A 63 2.67 6.50 16.02
N GLN A 64 3.85 7.01 15.68
CA GLN A 64 5.12 6.59 16.28
C GLN A 64 5.52 7.46 17.48
N ASN A 65 5.01 8.68 17.55
CA ASN A 65 5.26 9.62 18.63
C ASN A 65 4.10 10.61 18.77
N GLU A 66 4.18 11.51 19.74
CA GLU A 66 3.14 12.50 20.03
C GLU A 66 3.02 13.62 18.98
N CYS A 67 4.00 13.85 18.11
CA CYS A 67 3.88 14.77 16.96
C CYS A 67 3.29 14.09 15.73
N ASP A 68 3.21 12.76 15.73
CA ASP A 68 2.79 11.94 14.62
C ASP A 68 1.27 11.70 14.67
N LEU A 69 0.62 11.70 13.51
CA LEU A 69 -0.81 11.40 13.43
C LEU A 69 -1.01 9.95 12.98
N GLN A 70 -2.23 9.46 13.17
CA GLN A 70 -2.60 8.18 12.61
C GLN A 70 -2.83 8.36 11.10
N ASP A 71 -2.26 7.45 10.31
CA ASP A 71 -2.51 7.46 8.87
C ASP A 71 -3.71 6.61 8.54
N LEU A 72 -4.64 7.20 7.81
CA LEU A 72 -5.88 6.56 7.41
C LEU A 72 -5.94 6.43 5.89
N CYS A 73 -6.49 5.31 5.44
CA CYS A 73 -6.81 5.11 4.04
C CYS A 73 -7.92 6.06 3.60
N ASP A 74 -7.82 6.57 2.38
CA ASP A 74 -8.82 7.43 1.75
C ASP A 74 -9.94 6.64 1.05
N GLY A 75 -9.80 5.32 0.95
CA GLY A 75 -10.73 4.45 0.22
C GLY A 75 -10.50 4.40 -1.29
N GLN A 76 -9.47 5.07 -1.80
CA GLN A 76 -9.22 5.28 -3.23
C GLN A 76 -7.83 4.81 -3.66
N ARG A 77 -6.82 4.92 -2.79
CA ARG A 77 -5.41 4.63 -3.09
C ARG A 77 -4.89 3.50 -2.23
N ALA A 78 -3.95 2.73 -2.78
CA ALA A 78 -3.29 1.63 -2.06
C ALA A 78 -2.14 2.13 -1.16
N ALA A 79 -1.58 3.29 -1.49
CA ALA A 79 -0.57 3.97 -0.69
C ALA A 79 -1.18 4.49 0.63
N CYS A 80 -0.44 4.31 1.71
CA CYS A 80 -0.73 4.95 2.99
C CYS A 80 0.04 6.27 3.01
N LEU A 81 -0.66 7.40 3.14
CA LEU A 81 -0.03 8.72 3.13
C LEU A 81 0.28 9.14 4.56
N ASP A 82 1.52 9.57 4.76
CA ASP A 82 2.03 9.95 6.06
C ASP A 82 1.50 11.32 6.51
N ALA A 83 0.89 11.35 7.70
CA ALA A 83 0.29 12.53 8.28
C ALA A 83 0.99 12.91 9.59
N PHE A 84 1.37 14.18 9.69
CA PHE A 84 1.99 14.75 10.89
C PHE A 84 1.18 15.92 11.42
N LYS A 85 1.31 16.21 12.71
CA LYS A 85 0.85 17.48 13.27
C LYS A 85 1.55 18.62 12.53
N LYS A 86 0.85 19.74 12.39
CA LYS A 86 1.41 20.93 11.74
C LYS A 86 2.67 21.40 12.47
N ASN A 87 3.67 21.85 11.72
CA ASN A 87 4.88 22.43 12.28
C ASN A 87 4.53 23.56 13.27
N GLY A 88 5.15 23.53 14.45
CA GLY A 88 4.86 24.45 15.55
C GLY A 88 3.79 23.97 16.54
N HIS A 89 3.17 22.81 16.30
CA HIS A 89 2.35 22.16 17.32
C HIS A 89 3.24 21.66 18.47
N MET A 90 2.84 21.91 19.71
CA MET A 90 3.57 21.41 20.88
C MET A 90 3.39 19.91 21.04
N CYS A 91 4.53 19.24 21.10
CA CYS A 91 4.84 17.89 21.49
C CYS A 91 6.24 18.04 22.11
#